data_AF-A0A497MF58-F1
#
_entry.id   AF-A0A497MF58-F1
#
_cell.length_a   1.000
_cell.length_b   1.000
_cell.length_c   1.000
_cell.angle_alpha   90.00
_cell.angle_beta   90.00
_cell.angle_gamma   90.00
#
_symmetry.space_group_name_H-M   'P 1'
#
loop_
_entity.id
_entity.type
_entity.pdbx_description
1 polymer ?
#
loop_
_entity_poly.entity_id
_entity_poly.type
_entity_poly.pdbx_seq_one_letter_code
_entity_poly.pdbx_strand_id
1 'polypeptide(L)'
;MKDVEESLRLIAERLGVSREEARRILHRYVCRGLCSWYKTNAKEVGFADMVVADEQAKVVEEVLKQVVEGASMEDRFKRIHRYLCPRGPCSM
;
A
#
# COMPACT_ATOMS: atom_id res chain seq x y z
N MET A 1 -7.75 -0.81 -11.22
CA MET A 1 -6.44 -0.73 -11.90
C MET A 1 -5.88 -2.15 -11.88
N LYS A 2 -5.62 -2.79 -13.04
CA LYS A 2 -5.43 -4.26 -13.09
C LYS A 2 -4.21 -4.74 -12.31
N ASP A 3 -3.09 -4.04 -12.42
CA ASP A 3 -1.85 -4.32 -11.70
C ASP A 3 -1.97 -4.15 -10.17
N VAL A 4 -2.69 -3.14 -9.69
CA VAL A 4 -2.92 -2.96 -8.25
C VAL A 4 -3.85 -4.03 -7.68
N GLU A 5 -4.89 -4.41 -8.43
CA GLU A 5 -5.75 -5.54 -8.04
C GLU A 5 -4.99 -6.87 -8.01
N GLU A 6 -4.12 -7.10 -8.99
CA GLU A 6 -3.25 -8.28 -8.99
C GLU A 6 -2.24 -8.25 -7.83
N SER A 7 -1.72 -7.07 -7.49
CA SER A 7 -0.86 -6.91 -6.31
C SER A 7 -1.58 -7.31 -5.03
N LEU A 8 -2.84 -6.88 -4.85
CA LEU A 8 -3.66 -7.24 -3.70
C LEU A 8 -3.90 -8.76 -3.62
N ARG A 9 -4.16 -9.40 -4.77
CA ARG A 9 -4.34 -10.85 -4.86
C ARG A 9 -3.07 -11.59 -4.43
N LEU A 10 -1.92 -11.22 -5.00
CA LEU A 10 -0.64 -11.86 -4.70
C LEU A 10 -0.18 -11.64 -3.26
N ILE A 11 -0.38 -10.44 -2.70
CA ILE A 11 -0.06 -10.15 -1.30
C ILE A 11 -0.94 -10.97 -0.37
N ALA A 12 -2.26 -11.04 -0.64
CA ALA A 12 -3.19 -11.85 0.13
C ALA A 12 -2.81 -13.34 0.12
N GLU A 13 -2.47 -13.87 -1.05
CA GLU A 13 -2.06 -15.26 -1.25
C GLU A 13 -0.74 -15.56 -0.53
N ARG A 14 0.31 -14.74 -0.73
CA ARG A 14 1.64 -14.97 -0.15
C ARG A 14 1.70 -14.79 1.36
N LEU A 15 0.89 -13.90 1.92
CA LEU A 15 0.85 -13.66 3.37
C LEU A 15 -0.23 -14.48 4.09
N GLY A 16 -1.09 -15.20 3.35
CA GLY A 16 -2.21 -15.94 3.93
C GLY A 16 -3.23 -15.04 4.65
N VAL A 17 -3.45 -13.83 4.14
CA VAL A 17 -4.34 -12.82 4.75
C VAL A 17 -5.56 -12.53 3.88
N SER A 18 -6.58 -11.90 4.45
CA SER A 18 -7.73 -11.43 3.69
C SER A 18 -7.33 -10.34 2.68
N ARG A 19 -8.13 -10.17 1.61
CA ARG A 19 -7.92 -9.08 0.66
C ARG A 19 -7.98 -7.70 1.32
N GLU A 20 -8.83 -7.55 2.32
CA GLU A 20 -8.94 -6.30 3.09
C GLU A 20 -7.66 -6.02 3.89
N GLU A 21 -7.09 -7.04 4.52
CA GLU A 21 -5.84 -6.90 5.26
C GLU A 21 -4.66 -6.65 4.31
N ALA A 22 -4.58 -7.35 3.17
CA ALA A 22 -3.62 -7.06 2.11
C ALA A 22 -3.71 -5.61 1.62
N ARG A 23 -4.93 -5.07 1.50
CA ARG A 23 -5.16 -3.66 1.14
C ARG A 23 -4.61 -2.72 2.20
N ARG A 24 -4.81 -3.01 3.48
CA ARG A 24 -4.29 -2.19 4.60
C ARG A 24 -2.76 -2.22 4.63
N ILE A 25 -2.15 -3.40 4.52
CA ILE A 25 -0.69 -3.59 4.49
C ILE A 25 -0.08 -2.81 3.33
N LEU A 26 -0.60 -3.01 2.11
CA LEU A 26 -0.09 -2.35 0.92
C LEU A 26 -0.23 -0.82 1.01
N HIS A 27 -1.39 -0.34 1.47
CA HIS A 27 -1.60 1.09 1.65
C HIS A 27 -0.67 1.69 2.71
N ARG A 28 -0.47 1.00 3.84
CA ARG A 28 0.44 1.44 4.91
C ARG A 28 1.88 1.52 4.42
N TYR A 29 2.34 0.48 3.72
CA TYR A 29 3.69 0.42 3.15
C TYR A 29 3.96 1.57 2.16
N VAL A 30 2.98 1.87 1.28
CA VAL A 30 3.11 2.90 0.25
C VAL A 30 2.93 4.31 0.80
N CYS A 31 1.92 4.53 1.65
CA CYS A 31 1.61 5.85 2.17
C CYS A 31 2.67 6.34 3.17
N ARG A 32 3.22 5.43 3.99
CA ARG A 32 4.16 5.74 5.10
C ARG A 32 3.67 6.86 6.05
N GLY A 33 2.36 7.18 6.04
CA GLY A 33 1.80 8.31 6.78
C GLY A 33 2.13 9.70 6.20
N LEU A 34 2.67 9.78 4.98
CA LEU A 34 3.12 11.03 4.37
C LEU A 34 1.97 11.89 3.82
N CYS A 35 0.77 11.33 3.66
CA CYS A 35 -0.36 12.11 3.20
C CYS A 35 -0.84 13.07 4.31
N SER A 36 -1.15 14.31 3.92
CA SER A 36 -1.57 15.39 4.82
C SER A 36 -2.76 14.99 5.70
N TRP A 37 -3.65 14.12 5.21
CA TRP A 37 -4.78 13.62 5.99
C TRP A 37 -4.35 12.64 7.10
N TYR A 38 -3.44 11.71 6.81
CA TYR A 38 -2.92 10.77 7.82
C TYR A 38 -2.01 11.46 8.83
N LYS A 39 -1.29 12.54 8.47
CA LYS A 39 -0.59 13.37 9.46
C LYS A 39 -1.51 13.86 10.59
N THR A 40 -2.77 14.16 10.26
CA THR A 40 -3.74 14.69 11.23
C THR A 40 -4.63 13.61 11.86
N ASN A 41 -4.98 12.54 11.12
CA ASN A 41 -6.03 11.59 11.53
C ASN A 41 -5.52 10.15 11.75
N ALA A 42 -4.23 9.84 11.52
CA ALA A 42 -3.77 8.45 11.53
C ALA A 42 -3.95 7.72 12.87
N LYS A 43 -3.96 8.43 14.00
CA LYS A 43 -4.23 7.84 15.32
C LYS A 43 -5.68 7.42 15.48
N GLU A 44 -6.63 8.24 15.02
CA GLU A 44 -8.07 7.96 15.20
C GLU A 44 -8.55 6.76 14.38
N VAL A 45 -7.91 6.50 13.23
CA VAL A 45 -8.27 5.36 12.37
C VAL A 45 -7.34 4.15 12.52
N GLY A 46 -6.48 4.15 13.55
CA GLY A 46 -5.54 3.05 13.83
C GLY A 46 -4.51 2.80 12.72
N PHE A 47 -4.31 3.76 11.81
CA PHE A 47 -3.35 3.66 10.72
C PHE A 47 -1.93 3.97 11.19
N ALA A 48 -1.78 4.85 12.19
CA ALA A 48 -0.49 5.19 12.78
C ALA A 48 0.14 3.99 13.50
N ASP A 49 -0.69 3.17 14.15
CA ASP A 49 -0.27 2.06 14.99
C ASP A 49 -0.04 0.77 14.18
N MET A 50 -0.42 0.76 12.90
CA MET A 50 -0.16 -0.36 12.01
C MET A 50 1.34 -0.42 11.67
N VAL A 51 1.99 -1.48 12.14
CA VAL A 51 3.37 -1.84 11.79
C VAL A 51 3.33 -2.83 10.64
N VAL A 52 4.05 -2.54 9.56
CA VAL A 52 4.31 -3.50 8.49
C VAL A 52 5.58 -4.24 8.88
N ALA A 53 5.48 -5.53 9.19
CA ALA A 53 6.62 -6.35 9.57
C ALA A 53 7.59 -6.51 8.39
N ASP A 54 8.87 -6.77 8.66
CA ASP A 54 9.91 -6.91 7.62
C ASP A 54 9.57 -7.96 6.56
N GLU A 55 8.96 -9.06 6.95
CA GLU A 55 8.49 -10.10 6.03
C GLU A 55 7.38 -9.59 5.11
N GLN A 56 6.40 -8.88 5.66
CA GLN A 56 5.33 -8.25 4.89
C GLN A 56 5.90 -7.20 3.92
N ALA A 57 6.86 -6.40 4.37
CA ALA A 57 7.53 -5.39 3.56
C ALA A 57 8.26 -6.01 2.37
N LYS A 58 8.98 -7.13 2.59
CA LYS A 58 9.66 -7.88 1.52
C LYS A 58 8.66 -8.42 0.49
N VAL A 59 7.60 -9.07 0.94
CA VAL A 59 6.56 -9.62 0.05
C VAL A 59 5.91 -8.50 -0.76
N VAL A 60 5.56 -7.38 -0.13
CA VAL A 60 5.01 -6.21 -0.83
C VAL A 60 6.01 -5.73 -1.89
N GLU A 61 7.26 -5.47 -1.52
CA GLU A 61 8.26 -4.93 -2.45
C GLU A 61 8.49 -5.84 -3.67
N GLU A 62 8.58 -7.16 -3.46
CA GLU A 62 8.70 -8.15 -4.53
C GLU A 62 7.50 -8.13 -5.48
N VAL A 63 6.28 -8.15 -4.92
CA VAL A 63 5.04 -8.09 -5.71
C VAL A 63 5.00 -6.80 -6.53
N LEU A 64 5.32 -5.66 -5.93
CA LEU A 64 5.30 -4.37 -6.64
C LEU A 64 6.29 -4.34 -7.81
N LYS A 65 7.49 -4.92 -7.63
CA LYS A 65 8.49 -5.04 -8.71
C LYS A 65 8.02 -5.98 -9.82
N GLN A 66 7.24 -7.01 -9.48
CA GLN A 66 6.76 -8.01 -10.43
C GLN A 66 5.61 -7.51 -11.29
N VAL A 67 4.64 -6.79 -10.72
CA VAL A 67 3.36 -6.54 -11.42
C VAL A 67 3.00 -5.06 -11.61
N VAL A 68 3.55 -4.12 -10.82
CA VAL A 68 3.16 -2.71 -10.93
C VAL A 68 4.05 -1.97 -11.91
N GLU A 69 3.40 -1.35 -12.91
CA GLU A 69 4.06 -0.50 -13.90
C GLU A 69 4.71 0.72 -13.23
N GLY A 70 5.96 1.01 -13.61
CA GLY A 70 6.70 2.17 -13.14
C GLY A 70 8.19 2.01 -13.38
N ALA A 71 8.86 3.11 -13.76
CA ALA A 71 10.30 3.13 -13.97
C ALA A 71 11.07 3.07 -12.64
N SER A 72 10.49 3.62 -11.58
CA SER A 72 11.02 3.60 -10.22
C SER A 72 10.01 3.04 -9.21
N MET A 73 10.49 2.66 -8.02
CA MET A 73 9.60 2.34 -6.90
C MET A 73 8.72 3.51 -6.50
N GLU A 74 9.22 4.74 -6.63
CA GLU A 74 8.43 5.95 -6.38
C GLU A 74 7.25 6.04 -7.34
N ASP A 75 7.43 5.81 -8.64
CA ASP A 75 6.34 5.83 -9.62
C ASP A 75 5.26 4.79 -9.29
N ARG A 76 5.68 3.58 -8.91
CA ARG A 76 4.78 2.50 -8.47
C ARG A 76 4.00 2.94 -7.23
N PHE A 77 4.66 3.55 -6.25
CA PHE A 77 4.02 4.07 -5.05
C PHE A 77 2.97 5.12 -5.37
N LYS A 78 3.29 6.10 -6.23
CA LYS A 78 2.33 7.15 -6.66
C LYS A 78 1.09 6.54 -7.30
N ARG A 79 1.29 5.54 -8.15
CA ARG A 79 0.22 4.82 -8.86
C ARG A 79 -0.69 4.05 -7.89
N ILE A 80 -0.11 3.26 -7.00
CA ILE A 80 -0.85 2.49 -5.99
C ILE A 80 -1.59 3.43 -5.05
N HIS A 81 -0.93 4.48 -4.56
CA HIS A 81 -1.51 5.44 -3.63
C HIS A 81 -2.72 6.14 -4.24
N ARG A 82 -2.65 6.55 -5.51
CA ARG A 82 -3.79 7.13 -6.25
C ARG A 82 -5.01 6.20 -6.29
N TYR A 83 -4.79 4.88 -6.30
CA TYR A 83 -5.86 3.89 -6.36
C TYR A 83 -6.40 3.47 -4.98
N LEU A 84 -5.51 3.32 -3.99
CA LEU A 84 -5.87 2.78 -2.67
C LEU A 84 -6.27 3.84 -1.66
N CYS A 85 -5.77 5.06 -1.79
CA CYS A 85 -6.05 6.14 -0.85
C CYS A 85 -7.54 6.49 -0.88
N PRO A 86 -8.28 6.34 0.24
CA PRO A 86 -9.72 6.60 0.30
C PRO A 86 -10.07 8.10 0.13
N ARG A 87 -9.07 8.98 0.18
CA ARG A 87 -9.21 10.44 0.01
C ARG A 87 -8.81 10.93 -1.40
N GLY A 88 -8.57 10.02 -2.34
CA GLY A 88 -8.11 10.35 -3.69
C GLY A 88 -6.59 10.58 -3.78
N PRO A 89 -6.06 10.94 -4.97
CA PRO A 89 -4.66 11.26 -5.13
C PRO A 89 -4.30 12.42 -4.21
N CYS A 90 -3.40 12.18 -3.27
CA CYS A 90 -2.81 13.27 -2.50
C CYS A 90 -1.94 14.11 -3.43
N SER A 91 -2.12 15.42 -3.37
CA SER A 91 -1.13 16.38 -3.81
C SER A 91 0.16 16.07 -3.03
N MET A 92 1.11 15.41 -3.68
CA MET A 92 2.48 15.33 -3.18
C MET A 92 3.13 16.68 -3.30
#